data_AF-A0A8C2Y826-F1
#
_entry.id   AF-A0A8C2Y826-F1
#
_cell.length_a   1.000
_cell.length_b   1.000
_cell.length_c   1.000
_cell.angle_alpha   90.00
_cell.angle_beta   90.00
_cell.angle_gamma   90.00
#
_symmetry.space_group_name_H-M   'P 1'
#
loop_
_entity.id
_entity.type
_entity.pdbx_description
1 polymer ?
#
loop_
_entity_poly.entity_id
_entity_poly.type
_entity_poly.pdbx_seq_one_letter_code
_entity_poly.pdbx_strand_id
1 'polypeptide(L)'
;MSVGLWALLGLWDVPAGFLGHRMVSWCPKSPRTFIPPPQDLCGAATCDTLGMADVGTACDPDRSCAIVEDDGLQSAFTIAHELGDPFPPHFPSFPPYFHLYPPHSPLHSPSLTIQLCAHMFSLLYPNTGRCLLDRPIEWLQLPSALPGAVYPADRQCQLAFGPDSRHCGDVQPPCAALWCSGIAGGRAVCQTKHFPWADGTPCAAGRVCASGQCVGTVPVDGSWSPWSPWSRCSRSCGGGVSSSQRFCSRPTPRNGGRFCRGERLRFRSCNINKCPGGSAFREQQCAAFNHRVLPALPPVTDWEPRYGGVAAEDRCKLICQSRQLGTYQVLQPKVVDGTPCSPSISGMCVSGRCVPAGCDGAIGSNKRFDKCRRCGGDGTGCVRVRGSFRAAASGYTDVVTIPAGSTHILVRQGPPRSPHMDNIFLALRAPSGRPLLNGGSVLVPSDHTVTLTGGVTLSYNGATAPQEQLMGPGPLMEPVVLQLLVGDETEPARLKYTPPHPTPRPPPRSKMAAAVVGCPQGGP
;
A
#
# COMPACT_ATOMS: atom_id res chain seq x y z
N MET A 1 -31.28 1.41 2.71
CA MET A 1 -29.95 1.33 3.39
C MET A 1 -29.35 -0.09 3.35
N SER A 2 -30.03 -1.07 2.75
CA SER A 2 -29.73 -2.49 2.99
C SER A 2 -29.05 -3.22 1.83
N VAL A 3 -28.21 -2.54 1.03
CA VAL A 3 -27.48 -3.19 -0.09
C VAL A 3 -25.97 -2.93 -0.02
N GLY A 4 -25.55 -1.78 0.49
CA GLY A 4 -24.13 -1.41 0.54
C GLY A 4 -23.31 -2.16 1.60
N LEU A 5 -23.96 -2.59 2.70
CA LEU A 5 -23.31 -3.37 3.75
C LEU A 5 -23.29 -4.87 3.41
N TRP A 6 -24.35 -5.35 2.75
CA TRP A 6 -24.55 -6.76 2.39
C TRP A 6 -23.63 -7.22 1.26
N ALA A 7 -23.19 -6.30 0.39
CA ALA A 7 -22.27 -6.57 -0.71
C ALA A 7 -20.83 -6.89 -0.27
N LEU A 8 -20.48 -6.68 1.00
CA LEU A 8 -19.13 -6.94 1.52
C LEU A 8 -18.97 -8.30 2.23
N LEU A 9 -20.06 -8.98 2.62
CA LEU A 9 -19.96 -10.01 3.67
C LEU A 9 -20.52 -11.39 3.37
N GLY A 10 -21.19 -11.63 2.22
CA GLY A 10 -21.47 -13.00 1.81
C GLY A 10 -22.20 -13.87 2.86
N LEU A 11 -23.36 -13.45 3.37
CA LEU A 11 -24.09 -14.22 4.37
C LEU A 11 -25.57 -14.33 3.99
N TRP A 12 -25.95 -15.44 3.35
CA TRP A 12 -27.35 -15.88 3.23
C TRP A 12 -27.55 -17.39 3.44
N ASP A 13 -26.50 -18.14 3.78
CA ASP A 13 -26.62 -19.56 4.17
C ASP A 13 -26.04 -19.78 5.56
N VAL A 14 -26.86 -19.52 6.57
CA VAL A 14 -26.84 -20.31 7.80
C VAL A 14 -28.16 -21.07 7.81
N PRO A 15 -28.16 -22.42 7.73
CA PRO A 15 -29.39 -23.18 7.77
C PRO A 15 -30.14 -22.86 9.06
N ALA A 16 -31.38 -22.37 8.93
CA ALA A 16 -32.30 -22.17 10.03
C ALA A 16 -32.71 -23.54 10.62
N GLY A 17 -31.85 -24.10 11.47
CA GLY A 17 -32.15 -25.25 12.31
C GLY A 17 -32.55 -24.80 13.71
N PHE A 18 -33.87 -24.64 13.91
CA PHE A 18 -34.66 -24.68 15.16
C PHE A 18 -34.09 -24.21 16.52
N LEU A 19 -34.89 -23.35 17.17
CA LEU A 19 -35.01 -23.02 18.61
C LEU A 19 -33.99 -22.02 19.22
N GLY A 20 -34.56 -20.92 19.74
CA GLY A 20 -34.01 -20.01 20.77
C GLY A 20 -33.07 -18.92 20.28
N HIS A 21 -33.18 -17.69 20.81
CA HIS A 21 -32.25 -16.56 20.65
C HIS A 21 -30.80 -17.06 20.61
N ARG A 22 -30.04 -16.81 19.54
CA ARG A 22 -28.66 -17.30 19.39
C ARG A 22 -27.67 -16.14 19.33
N MET A 23 -26.48 -16.33 19.90
CA MET A 23 -25.32 -15.50 19.59
C MET A 23 -24.77 -15.89 18.21
N VAL A 24 -24.42 -14.90 17.40
CA VAL A 24 -23.75 -15.08 16.11
C VAL A 24 -22.29 -14.66 16.26
N SER A 25 -21.36 -15.61 16.12
CA SER A 25 -19.93 -15.33 16.06
C SER A 25 -19.45 -15.31 14.61
N TRP A 26 -18.64 -14.30 14.27
CA TRP A 26 -18.08 -14.15 12.93
C TRP A 26 -16.57 -13.98 13.01
N CYS A 27 -15.82 -14.88 12.35
CA CYS A 27 -14.35 -14.86 12.31
C CYS A 27 -13.90 -14.99 10.84
N PRO A 28 -13.34 -13.95 10.21
CA PRO A 28 -13.01 -13.95 8.78
C PRO A 28 -11.83 -14.85 8.39
N LYS A 29 -11.07 -15.40 9.35
CA LYS A 29 -9.89 -16.25 9.07
C LYS A 29 -9.77 -17.54 9.88
N SER A 30 -10.74 -17.89 10.72
CA SER A 30 -10.73 -19.16 11.47
C SER A 30 -11.67 -20.17 10.80
N PRO A 31 -11.24 -21.43 10.53
CA PRO A 31 -12.15 -22.51 10.15
C PRO A 31 -13.01 -23.02 11.31
N ARG A 32 -12.91 -22.41 12.50
CA ARG A 32 -13.74 -22.72 13.67
C ARG A 32 -14.61 -21.52 14.00
N THR A 33 -15.88 -21.58 13.61
CA THR A 33 -16.97 -20.82 14.23
C THR A 33 -17.22 -21.41 15.62
N PHE A 34 -16.93 -20.64 16.67
CA PHE A 34 -17.30 -21.00 18.03
C PHE A 34 -18.68 -20.44 18.31
N ILE A 35 -19.71 -21.28 18.37
CA ILE A 35 -21.07 -20.86 18.73
C ILE A 35 -21.21 -21.09 20.24
N PRO A 36 -21.10 -20.05 21.09
CA PRO A 36 -21.40 -20.20 22.51
C PRO A 36 -22.90 -20.50 22.71
N PRO A 37 -23.27 -21.15 23.83
CA PRO A 37 -24.68 -21.37 24.18
C PRO A 37 -25.43 -20.03 24.32
N PRO A 38 -26.76 -20.02 24.15
CA PRO A 38 -27.57 -18.81 24.21
C PRO A 38 -27.48 -18.19 25.61
N GLN A 39 -26.76 -17.08 25.72
CA GLN A 39 -26.65 -16.26 26.92
C GLN A 39 -26.77 -14.80 26.51
N ASP A 40 -27.28 -13.97 27.41
CA ASP A 40 -27.13 -12.52 27.35
C ASP A 40 -25.62 -12.20 27.34
N LEU A 41 -25.16 -11.29 26.46
CA LEU A 41 -23.74 -10.89 26.43
C LEU A 41 -23.30 -10.32 27.79
N CYS A 42 -24.25 -9.92 28.63
CA CYS A 42 -24.00 -9.31 29.90
C CYS A 42 -24.45 -10.18 31.07
N GLY A 43 -23.50 -10.61 31.89
CA GLY A 43 -23.76 -11.33 33.14
C GLY A 43 -24.31 -10.49 34.29
N ALA A 44 -24.94 -9.34 34.03
CA ALA A 44 -25.44 -8.40 35.05
C ALA A 44 -26.78 -7.76 34.65
N ALA A 45 -27.59 -7.39 35.64
CA ALA A 45 -29.03 -7.06 35.52
C ALA A 45 -29.42 -5.84 34.66
N THR A 46 -28.45 -5.08 34.13
CA THR A 46 -28.69 -3.95 33.21
C THR A 46 -27.58 -3.90 32.18
N CYS A 47 -27.87 -4.26 30.94
CA CYS A 47 -26.93 -4.12 29.85
C CYS A 47 -27.64 -3.92 28.52
N ASP A 48 -27.22 -2.90 27.78
CA ASP A 48 -27.73 -2.56 26.45
C ASP A 48 -26.73 -2.96 25.33
N THR A 49 -25.78 -3.86 25.62
CA THR A 49 -24.70 -4.23 24.70
C THR A 49 -25.13 -5.38 23.78
N LEU A 50 -25.38 -5.07 22.50
CA LEU A 50 -25.84 -6.04 21.49
C LEU A 50 -24.70 -6.72 20.71
N GLY A 51 -23.44 -6.26 20.87
CA GLY A 51 -22.29 -6.78 20.14
C GLY A 51 -20.95 -6.43 20.77
N MET A 52 -19.89 -7.14 20.38
CA MET A 52 -18.51 -6.91 20.82
C MET A 52 -17.50 -7.34 19.76
N ALA A 53 -16.51 -6.49 19.47
CA ALA A 53 -15.35 -6.78 18.63
C ALA A 53 -14.05 -6.15 19.16
N ASP A 54 -12.91 -6.75 18.79
CA ASP A 54 -11.60 -6.15 19.04
C ASP A 54 -11.33 -4.97 18.08
N VAL A 55 -10.89 -3.84 18.63
CA VAL A 55 -10.58 -2.62 17.85
C VAL A 55 -9.22 -2.76 17.15
N GLY A 56 -9.16 -2.47 15.84
CA GLY A 56 -7.95 -2.47 15.02
C GLY A 56 -7.55 -3.81 14.38
N THR A 57 -8.31 -4.89 14.57
CA THR A 57 -7.82 -6.27 14.40
C THR A 57 -8.47 -7.06 13.26
N ALA A 58 -9.15 -6.41 12.31
CA ALA A 58 -9.88 -7.07 11.22
C ALA A 58 -9.04 -8.10 10.41
N CYS A 59 -7.72 -7.91 10.32
CA CYS A 59 -6.81 -8.83 9.63
C CYS A 59 -5.88 -9.62 10.58
N ASP A 60 -6.11 -9.56 11.89
CA ASP A 60 -5.38 -10.31 12.92
C ASP A 60 -5.92 -11.75 12.99
N PRO A 61 -5.06 -12.79 12.91
CA PRO A 61 -5.51 -14.17 12.91
C PRO A 61 -6.21 -14.62 14.20
N ASP A 62 -5.88 -14.02 15.35
CA ASP A 62 -6.37 -14.45 16.66
C ASP A 62 -7.47 -13.52 17.21
N ARG A 63 -7.60 -12.32 16.63
CA ARG A 63 -8.44 -11.23 17.16
C ARG A 63 -9.37 -10.60 16.14
N SER A 64 -9.58 -11.24 14.99
CA SER A 64 -10.47 -10.73 13.92
C SER A 64 -11.95 -11.04 14.13
N CYS A 65 -12.32 -11.62 15.28
CA CYS A 65 -13.68 -12.06 15.52
C CYS A 65 -14.57 -10.96 16.12
N ALA A 66 -15.84 -10.99 15.75
CA ALA A 66 -16.91 -10.22 16.37
C ALA A 66 -18.02 -11.16 16.85
N ILE A 67 -18.68 -10.79 17.95
CA ILE A 67 -19.84 -11.50 18.51
C ILE A 67 -21.02 -10.53 18.50
N VAL A 68 -22.16 -10.98 17.99
CA VAL A 68 -23.39 -10.19 17.92
C VAL A 68 -24.56 -11.01 18.45
N GLU A 69 -25.40 -10.37 19.26
CA GLU A 69 -26.67 -10.94 19.70
C GLU A 69 -27.71 -10.91 18.57
N ASP A 70 -28.42 -12.02 18.35
CA ASP A 70 -29.48 -12.06 17.35
C ASP A 70 -30.79 -11.42 17.86
N ASP A 71 -31.02 -10.18 17.40
CA ASP A 71 -32.26 -9.40 17.53
C ASP A 71 -33.06 -9.33 16.20
N GLY A 72 -32.99 -10.40 15.39
CA GLY A 72 -33.71 -10.52 14.13
C GLY A 72 -33.02 -9.79 12.96
N LEU A 73 -33.79 -9.11 12.10
CA LEU A 73 -33.17 -8.41 10.95
C LEU A 73 -32.32 -7.20 11.38
N GLN A 74 -32.50 -6.70 12.60
CA GLN A 74 -31.74 -5.56 13.12
C GLN A 74 -30.32 -5.94 13.54
N SER A 75 -30.06 -7.22 13.83
CA SER A 75 -28.72 -7.77 14.08
C SER A 75 -27.74 -7.39 12.97
N ALA A 76 -28.21 -7.19 11.74
CA ALA A 76 -27.39 -6.72 10.62
C ALA A 76 -26.75 -5.34 10.85
N PHE A 77 -27.43 -4.42 11.56
CA PHE A 77 -26.85 -3.12 11.93
C PHE A 77 -25.80 -3.26 13.02
N THR A 78 -26.04 -4.15 13.98
CA THR A 78 -25.06 -4.48 15.01
C THR A 78 -23.84 -5.16 14.39
N ILE A 79 -24.02 -6.13 13.50
CA ILE A 79 -22.94 -6.72 12.69
C ILE A 79 -22.18 -5.63 11.91
N ALA A 80 -22.88 -4.65 11.32
CA ALA A 80 -22.25 -3.52 10.66
C ALA A 80 -21.33 -2.72 11.58
N HIS A 81 -21.82 -2.46 12.78
CA HIS A 81 -21.17 -1.68 13.82
C HIS A 81 -19.93 -2.42 14.32
N GLU A 82 -20.08 -3.68 14.72
CA GLU A 82 -18.98 -4.51 15.23
C GLU A 82 -17.92 -4.80 14.17
N LEU A 83 -18.28 -4.81 12.87
CA LEU A 83 -17.30 -4.89 11.78
C LEU A 83 -16.60 -3.54 11.51
N GLY A 84 -17.16 -2.44 12.00
CA GLY A 84 -16.61 -1.09 11.95
C GLY A 84 -15.79 -0.69 13.18
N ASP A 85 -15.91 -1.42 14.29
CA ASP A 85 -15.11 -1.23 15.52
C ASP A 85 -13.64 -1.68 15.42
N PRO A 86 -13.22 -2.57 14.51
CA PRO A 86 -11.81 -2.86 14.19
C PRO A 86 -10.98 -1.66 13.65
N PHE A 87 -11.32 -0.42 14.00
CA PHE A 87 -10.77 0.84 13.52
C PHE A 87 -10.47 1.80 14.71
N PRO A 88 -9.25 2.39 14.84
CA PRO A 88 -8.75 3.00 16.09
C PRO A 88 -9.50 4.25 16.66
N PRO A 89 -9.42 4.53 17.97
CA PRO A 89 -10.32 5.42 18.76
C PRO A 89 -10.28 6.94 18.47
N HIS A 90 -9.57 7.38 17.42
CA HIS A 90 -9.56 8.79 16.96
C HIS A 90 -10.47 9.04 15.75
N PHE A 91 -11.25 8.03 15.33
CA PHE A 91 -12.45 8.33 14.57
C PHE A 91 -13.33 9.26 15.42
N PRO A 92 -13.95 10.31 14.86
CA PRO A 92 -15.22 10.72 15.45
C PRO A 92 -16.03 9.43 15.43
N SER A 93 -16.36 8.94 16.62
CA SER A 93 -17.39 7.93 16.83
C SER A 93 -18.48 8.19 15.80
N PHE A 94 -19.02 7.13 15.17
CA PHE A 94 -20.31 7.26 14.52
C PHE A 94 -21.16 8.14 15.44
N PRO A 95 -21.53 9.36 15.03
CA PRO A 95 -22.14 10.26 15.97
C PRO A 95 -23.39 9.51 16.49
N PRO A 96 -23.70 9.59 17.79
CA PRO A 96 -24.77 8.83 18.45
C PRO A 96 -26.18 9.26 17.99
N TYR A 97 -26.31 9.69 16.73
CA TYR A 97 -27.54 10.12 16.07
C TYR A 97 -28.31 8.97 15.41
N PHE A 98 -27.92 7.72 15.66
CA PHE A 98 -28.85 6.59 15.50
C PHE A 98 -29.67 6.39 16.78
N HIS A 99 -30.13 7.49 17.39
CA HIS A 99 -31.28 7.39 18.28
C HIS A 99 -32.53 7.19 17.42
N LEU A 100 -33.22 6.08 17.70
CA LEU A 100 -34.66 5.87 17.58
C LEU A 100 -35.39 7.24 17.43
N TYR A 101 -35.99 7.54 16.26
CA TYR A 101 -36.91 8.66 15.88
C TYR A 101 -36.52 9.36 14.53
N PRO A 102 -37.49 9.93 13.76
CA PRO A 102 -37.53 9.89 12.29
C PRO A 102 -36.70 10.98 11.57
N PRO A 103 -36.45 10.84 10.26
CA PRO A 103 -35.55 11.73 9.53
C PRO A 103 -36.27 13.02 9.11
N HIS A 104 -35.91 14.14 9.73
CA HIS A 104 -36.17 15.47 9.18
C HIS A 104 -34.84 16.13 8.79
N SER A 105 -34.22 15.68 7.70
CA SER A 105 -33.21 16.46 6.95
C SER A 105 -32.92 15.80 5.60
N PRO A 106 -33.08 16.50 4.46
CA PRO A 106 -32.95 15.92 3.13
C PRO A 106 -31.50 15.82 2.60
N LEU A 107 -30.47 16.05 3.43
CA LEU A 107 -29.09 16.22 2.95
C LEU A 107 -28.09 15.11 3.28
N HIS A 108 -28.43 14.10 4.07
CA HIS A 108 -27.44 13.11 4.52
C HIS A 108 -27.74 11.71 3.98
N SER A 109 -27.10 11.38 2.84
CA SER A 109 -27.04 10.00 2.35
C SER A 109 -25.94 9.23 3.11
N PRO A 110 -26.27 8.13 3.83
CA PRO A 110 -25.32 7.35 4.64
C PRO A 110 -24.24 6.63 3.81
N SER A 111 -24.45 6.55 2.49
CA SER A 111 -23.44 6.08 1.51
C SER A 111 -22.17 6.94 1.52
N LEU A 112 -22.32 8.26 1.73
CA LEU A 112 -21.20 9.19 1.72
C LEU A 112 -20.29 9.00 2.95
N THR A 113 -20.88 8.70 4.11
CA THR A 113 -20.18 8.61 5.40
C THR A 113 -19.26 7.39 5.47
N ILE A 114 -19.71 6.22 5.01
CA ILE A 114 -18.90 4.98 4.96
C ILE A 114 -17.76 5.11 3.93
N GLN A 115 -17.99 5.81 2.81
CA GLN A 115 -17.01 5.98 1.73
C GLN A 115 -15.90 7.00 2.07
N LEU A 116 -16.17 7.97 2.95
CA LEU A 116 -15.18 8.89 3.53
C LEU A 116 -14.28 8.17 4.55
N CYS A 117 -14.82 7.26 5.37
CA CYS A 117 -14.05 6.52 6.37
C CYS A 117 -13.10 5.45 5.78
N ALA A 118 -13.52 4.71 4.75
CA ALA A 118 -12.67 3.71 4.08
C ALA A 118 -11.43 4.34 3.40
N HIS A 119 -11.55 5.60 2.96
CA HIS A 119 -10.42 6.34 2.38
C HIS A 119 -9.43 6.84 3.45
N MET A 120 -9.91 7.18 4.65
CA MET A 120 -9.06 7.54 5.79
C MET A 120 -8.31 6.33 6.37
N PHE A 121 -8.95 5.17 6.47
CA PHE A 121 -8.31 3.96 7.01
C PHE A 121 -7.13 3.45 6.15
N SER A 122 -7.33 3.41 4.83
CA SER A 122 -6.28 3.04 3.86
C SER A 122 -5.14 4.06 3.75
N LEU A 123 -5.37 5.32 4.16
CA LEU A 123 -4.36 6.36 4.22
C LEU A 123 -3.56 6.38 5.53
N LEU A 124 -4.18 5.99 6.66
CA LEU A 124 -3.58 6.11 7.99
C LEU A 124 -2.96 4.80 8.53
N TYR A 125 -3.45 3.62 8.12
CA TYR A 125 -3.00 2.33 8.68
C TYR A 125 -2.75 1.26 7.60
N PRO A 126 -1.59 1.30 6.91
CA PRO A 126 -1.31 0.45 5.75
C PRO A 126 -1.17 -1.06 6.06
N ASN A 127 -1.13 -1.47 7.34
CA ASN A 127 -0.91 -2.86 7.74
C ASN A 127 -2.14 -3.58 8.33
N THR A 128 -3.20 -2.88 8.75
CA THR A 128 -4.33 -3.48 9.51
C THR A 128 -5.49 -3.96 8.63
N GLY A 129 -5.53 -3.60 7.34
CA GLY A 129 -6.62 -3.96 6.41
C GLY A 129 -6.20 -4.80 5.19
N ARG A 130 -4.98 -5.34 5.17
CA ARG A 130 -4.37 -5.95 3.96
C ARG A 130 -5.14 -7.17 3.44
N CYS A 131 -5.74 -7.96 4.33
CA CYS A 131 -6.55 -9.12 3.99
C CYS A 131 -7.85 -8.78 3.24
N LEU A 132 -8.31 -7.53 3.32
CA LEU A 132 -9.53 -7.06 2.64
C LEU A 132 -9.25 -6.54 1.22
N LEU A 133 -7.99 -6.56 0.77
CA LEU A 133 -7.57 -6.02 -0.53
C LEU A 133 -7.49 -7.06 -1.64
N ASP A 134 -7.43 -8.33 -1.28
CA ASP A 134 -7.39 -9.43 -2.25
C ASP A 134 -8.80 -9.70 -2.79
N ARG A 135 -8.89 -10.04 -4.09
CA ARG A 135 -10.16 -10.46 -4.67
C ARG A 135 -10.53 -11.84 -4.09
N PRO A 136 -11.79 -12.06 -3.69
CA PRO A 136 -12.21 -13.38 -3.24
C PRO A 136 -12.02 -14.41 -4.36
N ILE A 137 -11.56 -15.61 -3.99
CA ILE A 137 -11.27 -16.73 -4.92
C ILE A 137 -12.56 -17.15 -5.65
N GLU A 138 -13.68 -17.10 -4.94
CA GLU A 138 -15.01 -17.31 -5.46
C GLU A 138 -15.93 -16.20 -4.94
N TRP A 139 -16.74 -15.63 -5.82
CA TRP A 139 -17.75 -14.67 -5.42
C TRP A 139 -18.91 -15.44 -4.83
N LEU A 140 -19.16 -15.27 -3.54
CA LEU A 140 -20.40 -15.78 -2.97
C LEU A 140 -21.58 -15.12 -3.71
N GLN A 141 -22.45 -15.94 -4.27
CA GLN A 141 -23.66 -15.45 -4.93
C GLN A 141 -24.64 -14.98 -3.86
N LEU A 142 -24.63 -13.68 -3.59
CA LEU A 142 -25.61 -13.05 -2.73
C LEU A 142 -26.98 -13.08 -3.43
N PRO A 143 -28.07 -13.38 -2.69
CA PRO A 143 -29.42 -13.21 -3.20
C PRO A 143 -29.62 -11.79 -3.71
N SER A 144 -30.13 -11.68 -4.93
CA SER A 144 -30.46 -10.39 -5.54
C SER A 144 -31.74 -9.78 -4.97
N ALA A 145 -32.54 -10.58 -4.25
CA ALA A 145 -33.76 -10.15 -3.61
C ALA A 145 -33.46 -9.26 -2.40
N LEU A 146 -34.18 -8.13 -2.29
CA LEU A 146 -34.11 -7.27 -1.12
C LEU A 146 -34.69 -8.02 0.10
N PRO A 147 -34.19 -7.78 1.33
CA PRO A 147 -34.61 -8.54 2.51
C PRO A 147 -36.13 -8.57 2.74
N GLY A 148 -36.83 -7.46 2.52
CA GLY A 148 -38.29 -7.37 2.67
C GLY A 148 -39.11 -8.12 1.61
N ALA A 149 -38.49 -8.54 0.50
CA ALA A 149 -39.11 -9.45 -0.46
C ALA A 149 -39.06 -10.91 0.01
N VAL A 150 -38.10 -11.26 0.87
CA VAL A 150 -37.94 -12.60 1.46
C VAL A 150 -38.62 -12.69 2.82
N TYR A 151 -38.55 -11.61 3.61
CA TYR A 151 -39.12 -11.49 4.95
C TYR A 151 -40.27 -10.47 4.92
N PRO A 152 -41.52 -10.88 4.72
CA PRO A 152 -42.68 -9.97 4.78
C PRO A 152 -42.86 -9.38 6.19
N ALA A 153 -43.66 -8.32 6.33
CA ALA A 153 -43.84 -7.59 7.59
C ALA A 153 -44.16 -8.49 8.80
N ASP A 154 -45.04 -9.48 8.63
CA ASP A 154 -45.36 -10.46 9.68
C ASP A 154 -44.14 -11.27 10.11
N ARG A 155 -43.31 -11.69 9.16
CA ARG A 155 -42.09 -12.44 9.46
C ARG A 155 -41.07 -11.57 10.18
N GLN A 156 -41.00 -10.28 9.85
CA GLN A 156 -40.15 -9.33 10.57
C GLN A 156 -40.61 -9.15 12.02
N CYS A 157 -41.93 -9.10 12.27
CA CYS A 157 -42.49 -9.07 13.63
C CYS A 157 -42.15 -10.35 14.41
N GLN A 158 -42.26 -11.51 13.77
CA GLN A 158 -41.92 -12.79 14.39
C GLN A 158 -40.45 -12.86 14.83
N LEU A 159 -39.55 -12.31 14.01
CA LEU A 159 -38.13 -12.26 14.30
C LEU A 159 -37.78 -11.26 15.42
N ALA A 160 -38.50 -10.14 15.51
CA ALA A 160 -38.20 -9.09 16.48
C ALA A 160 -38.89 -9.24 17.84
N PHE A 161 -40.07 -9.87 17.88
CA PHE A 161 -40.93 -9.95 19.08
C PHE A 161 -41.41 -11.37 19.42
N GLY A 162 -40.96 -12.38 18.67
CA GLY A 162 -41.29 -13.79 18.91
C GLY A 162 -42.40 -14.34 17.99
N PRO A 163 -42.56 -15.67 17.95
CA PRO A 163 -43.31 -16.38 16.89
C PRO A 163 -44.80 -16.02 16.79
N ASP A 164 -45.41 -15.56 17.88
CA ASP A 164 -46.82 -15.20 17.93
C ASP A 164 -47.11 -13.75 17.51
N SER A 165 -46.06 -12.96 17.25
CA SER A 165 -46.17 -11.57 16.86
C SER A 165 -46.51 -11.41 15.37
N ARG A 166 -47.43 -10.49 15.06
CA ARG A 166 -47.91 -10.17 13.71
C ARG A 166 -47.89 -8.67 13.47
N HIS A 167 -47.88 -8.26 12.21
CA HIS A 167 -47.88 -6.86 11.85
C HIS A 167 -49.22 -6.19 12.21
N CYS A 168 -49.15 -5.06 12.91
CA CYS A 168 -50.30 -4.21 13.19
C CYS A 168 -50.67 -3.40 11.94
N GLY A 169 -51.60 -3.92 11.14
CA GLY A 169 -52.04 -3.27 9.91
C GLY A 169 -52.91 -2.05 10.16
N ASP A 170 -52.29 -0.89 10.44
CA ASP A 170 -52.90 0.46 10.28
C ASP A 170 -51.94 1.64 10.60
N VAL A 171 -50.64 1.42 10.77
CA VAL A 171 -49.73 2.52 11.16
C VAL A 171 -49.17 3.27 9.94
N GLN A 172 -49.55 4.54 9.79
CA GLN A 172 -49.00 5.45 8.78
C GLN A 172 -47.97 6.43 9.37
N PRO A 173 -46.90 6.78 8.62
CA PRO A 173 -46.59 6.32 7.26
C PRO A 173 -45.97 4.90 7.24
N PRO A 174 -46.30 4.06 6.24
CA PRO A 174 -45.70 2.73 6.08
C PRO A 174 -44.19 2.84 5.84
N CYS A 175 -43.45 1.77 6.14
CA CYS A 175 -41.98 1.68 6.06
C CYS A 175 -41.19 2.43 7.13
N ALA A 176 -41.76 3.44 7.81
CA ALA A 176 -41.01 4.27 8.76
C ALA A 176 -40.73 3.55 10.09
N ALA A 177 -41.69 2.80 10.61
CA ALA A 177 -41.56 2.01 11.82
C ALA A 177 -42.37 0.71 11.72
N LEU A 178 -41.79 -0.43 12.11
CA LEU A 178 -42.51 -1.70 12.19
C LEU A 178 -43.25 -1.79 13.52
N TRP A 179 -44.57 -1.96 13.43
CA TRP A 179 -45.45 -2.14 14.59
C TRP A 179 -45.99 -3.55 14.61
N CYS A 180 -45.88 -4.20 15.75
CA CYS A 180 -46.11 -5.62 15.90
C CYS A 180 -47.00 -5.91 17.11
N SER A 181 -47.81 -6.95 17.03
CA SER A 181 -48.67 -7.38 18.13
C SER A 181 -47.83 -7.96 19.28
N GLY A 182 -48.23 -7.64 20.51
CA GLY A 182 -47.60 -8.12 21.73
C GLY A 182 -48.60 -8.15 22.87
N ILE A 183 -48.14 -8.65 24.03
CA ILE A 183 -48.92 -8.69 25.26
C ILE A 183 -48.19 -7.88 26.32
N ALA A 184 -48.81 -6.79 26.79
CA ALA A 184 -48.33 -6.01 27.91
C ALA A 184 -49.36 -6.02 29.03
N GLY A 185 -48.98 -6.49 30.22
CA GLY A 185 -49.88 -6.58 31.38
C GLY A 185 -51.14 -7.42 31.11
N GLY A 186 -51.03 -8.47 30.28
CA GLY A 186 -52.16 -9.35 29.92
C GLY A 186 -53.12 -8.80 28.85
N ARG A 187 -52.82 -7.65 28.23
CA ARG A 187 -53.62 -7.06 27.14
C ARG A 187 -52.86 -7.07 25.83
N ALA A 188 -53.58 -7.31 24.73
CA ALA A 188 -53.03 -7.19 23.38
C ALA A 188 -52.71 -5.71 23.09
N VAL A 189 -51.46 -5.44 22.74
CA VAL A 189 -50.96 -4.11 22.39
C VAL A 189 -50.17 -4.16 21.08
N CYS A 190 -50.11 -3.05 20.36
CA CYS A 190 -49.13 -2.86 19.31
C CYS A 190 -47.88 -2.22 19.89
N GLN A 191 -46.76 -2.91 19.76
CA GLN A 191 -45.44 -2.50 20.24
C GLN A 191 -44.48 -2.31 19.06
N THR A 192 -43.45 -1.48 19.26
CA THR A 192 -42.42 -1.21 18.25
C THR A 192 -41.07 -1.00 18.93
N LYS A 193 -39.97 -1.37 18.25
CA LYS A 193 -38.62 -0.93 18.62
C LYS A 193 -38.13 0.20 17.69
N HIS A 194 -39.05 0.92 17.04
CA HIS A 194 -38.81 2.08 16.15
C HIS A 194 -37.89 1.86 14.93
N PHE A 195 -37.69 0.60 14.51
CA PHE A 195 -36.94 0.31 13.28
C PHE A 195 -37.84 0.33 12.04
N PRO A 196 -37.33 0.76 10.87
CA PRO A 196 -38.09 0.77 9.62
C PRO A 196 -38.36 -0.65 9.11
N TRP A 197 -39.35 -0.79 8.23
CA TRP A 197 -39.60 -2.07 7.55
C TRP A 197 -38.42 -2.38 6.63
N ALA A 198 -38.11 -3.66 6.44
CA ALA A 198 -37.00 -4.06 5.58
C ALA A 198 -37.17 -3.55 4.14
N ASP A 199 -36.06 -3.08 3.54
CA ASP A 199 -36.04 -2.68 2.12
C ASP A 199 -36.59 -3.84 1.26
N GLY A 200 -37.51 -3.55 0.34
CA GLY A 200 -38.22 -4.54 -0.48
C GLY A 200 -39.60 -4.96 0.03
N THR A 201 -39.97 -4.62 1.28
CA THR A 201 -41.30 -4.98 1.84
C THR A 201 -42.42 -4.27 1.06
N PRO A 202 -43.46 -4.97 0.58
CA PRO A 202 -44.59 -4.33 -0.08
C PRO A 202 -45.29 -3.33 0.86
N CYS A 203 -45.46 -2.09 0.39
CA CYS A 203 -46.09 -1.01 1.19
C CYS A 203 -47.33 -0.41 0.52
N ALA A 204 -47.47 -0.58 -0.80
CA ALA A 204 -48.67 -0.26 -1.57
C ALA A 204 -48.62 -1.03 -2.91
N ALA A 205 -49.70 -0.98 -3.70
CA ALA A 205 -49.74 -1.60 -5.02
C ALA A 205 -48.58 -1.11 -5.90
N GLY A 206 -47.69 -2.04 -6.29
CA GLY A 206 -46.51 -1.74 -7.12
C GLY A 206 -45.41 -0.91 -6.43
N ARG A 207 -45.44 -0.76 -5.10
CA ARG A 207 -44.45 -0.02 -4.32
C ARG A 207 -43.88 -0.85 -3.18
N VAL A 208 -42.61 -0.61 -2.88
CA VAL A 208 -41.85 -1.31 -1.84
C VAL A 208 -41.15 -0.32 -0.93
N CYS A 209 -40.86 -0.74 0.30
CA CYS A 209 -40.05 0.04 1.23
C CYS A 209 -38.61 0.16 0.72
N ALA A 210 -38.05 1.36 0.75
CA ALA A 210 -36.62 1.60 0.57
C ALA A 210 -36.17 2.78 1.43
N SER A 211 -35.22 2.55 2.33
CA SER A 211 -34.70 3.55 3.27
C SER A 211 -35.80 4.25 4.08
N GLY A 212 -36.75 3.45 4.60
CA GLY A 212 -37.85 3.93 5.43
C GLY A 212 -38.98 4.63 4.68
N GLN A 213 -38.97 4.63 3.33
CA GLN A 213 -39.99 5.27 2.49
C GLN A 213 -40.63 4.28 1.52
N CYS A 214 -41.91 4.46 1.21
CA CYS A 214 -42.62 3.65 0.22
C CYS A 214 -42.37 4.17 -1.21
N VAL A 215 -41.54 3.49 -1.99
CA VAL A 215 -41.06 3.93 -3.32
C VAL A 215 -41.39 2.93 -4.44
N GLY A 216 -41.31 3.38 -5.70
CA GLY A 216 -41.49 2.51 -6.87
C GLY A 216 -40.32 1.53 -7.10
N THR A 217 -40.59 0.44 -7.82
CA THR A 217 -39.76 -0.79 -7.92
C THR A 217 -38.59 -0.75 -8.91
N VAL A 218 -38.22 0.38 -9.50
CA VAL A 218 -37.18 0.41 -10.54
C VAL A 218 -35.77 0.43 -9.92
N PRO A 219 -34.92 -0.60 -10.15
CA PRO A 219 -33.51 -0.58 -9.75
C PRO A 219 -32.77 0.54 -10.51
N VAL A 220 -31.93 1.30 -9.81
CA VAL A 220 -31.10 2.33 -10.41
C VAL A 220 -29.65 1.94 -10.19
N ASP A 221 -28.97 1.53 -11.26
CA ASP A 221 -27.54 1.22 -11.22
C ASP A 221 -26.72 2.49 -10.97
N GLY A 222 -25.63 2.34 -10.20
CA GLY A 222 -24.71 3.43 -9.95
C GLY A 222 -23.85 3.75 -11.16
N SER A 223 -23.54 5.03 -11.33
CA SER A 223 -22.54 5.47 -12.31
C SER A 223 -21.54 6.45 -11.70
N TRP A 224 -20.34 6.44 -12.26
CA TRP A 224 -19.20 7.22 -11.77
C TRP A 224 -19.45 8.72 -11.96
N SER A 225 -19.16 9.48 -10.90
CA SER A 225 -18.95 10.92 -11.03
C SER A 225 -17.69 11.21 -11.86
N PRO A 226 -17.58 12.45 -12.41
CA PRO A 226 -16.34 12.91 -12.98
C PRO A 226 -15.19 12.79 -11.98
N TRP A 227 -14.00 12.56 -12.50
CA TRP A 227 -12.78 12.61 -11.70
C TRP A 227 -12.62 13.98 -11.05
N SER A 228 -12.23 13.98 -9.78
CA SER A 228 -11.81 15.19 -9.09
C SER A 228 -10.62 15.83 -9.82
N PRO A 229 -10.41 17.13 -9.66
CA PRO A 229 -9.13 17.75 -9.98
C PRO A 229 -7.99 16.97 -9.34
N TRP A 230 -6.83 16.98 -10.00
CA TRP A 230 -5.63 16.36 -9.46
C TRP A 230 -5.19 17.08 -8.19
N SER A 231 -4.82 16.30 -7.18
CA SER A 231 -4.21 16.83 -5.96
C SER A 231 -2.86 17.48 -6.25
N ARG A 232 -2.40 18.30 -5.30
CA ARG A 232 -1.05 18.88 -5.35
C ARG A 232 -0.01 17.77 -5.48
N CYS A 233 1.03 18.04 -6.26
CA CYS A 233 2.10 17.07 -6.43
C CYS A 233 2.79 16.83 -5.09
N SER A 234 3.07 15.57 -4.76
CA SER A 234 3.78 15.20 -3.53
C SER A 234 5.20 15.77 -3.43
N ARG A 235 5.81 16.15 -4.56
CA ARG A 235 7.17 16.69 -4.66
C ARG A 235 7.22 17.84 -5.66
N SER A 236 8.12 18.79 -5.43
CA SER A 236 8.36 19.92 -6.35
C SER A 236 9.33 19.60 -7.48
N CYS A 237 10.13 18.53 -7.34
CA CYS A 237 11.10 18.06 -8.33
C CYS A 237 11.40 16.56 -8.12
N GLY A 238 12.12 15.97 -9.08
CA GLY A 238 12.67 14.62 -9.01
C GLY A 238 11.63 13.51 -9.12
N GLY A 239 10.42 13.83 -9.62
CA GLY A 239 9.30 12.90 -9.78
C GLY A 239 8.46 12.78 -8.51
N GLY A 240 7.33 13.48 -8.47
CA GLY A 240 6.26 13.32 -7.48
C GLY A 240 5.03 12.63 -8.06
N VAL A 241 4.00 12.51 -7.23
CA VAL A 241 2.74 11.85 -7.56
C VAL A 241 1.59 12.80 -7.24
N SER A 242 0.62 12.87 -8.15
CA SER A 242 -0.70 13.45 -7.91
C SER A 242 -1.75 12.35 -7.99
N SER A 243 -2.78 12.47 -7.17
CA SER A 243 -3.94 11.58 -7.11
C SER A 243 -5.20 12.28 -7.58
N SER A 244 -6.14 11.53 -8.12
CA SER A 244 -7.48 11.99 -8.48
C SER A 244 -8.46 10.88 -8.14
N GLN A 245 -9.62 11.25 -7.62
CA GLN A 245 -10.62 10.31 -7.12
C GLN A 245 -11.98 10.59 -7.74
N ARG A 246 -12.84 9.56 -7.77
CA ARG A 246 -14.24 9.67 -8.17
C ARG A 246 -15.12 8.82 -7.28
N PHE A 247 -16.40 9.18 -7.23
CA PHE A 247 -17.42 8.54 -6.40
C PHE A 247 -18.51 7.92 -7.27
N CYS A 248 -19.11 6.82 -6.81
CA CYS A 248 -20.25 6.18 -7.48
C CYS A 248 -21.54 6.91 -7.10
N SER A 249 -21.77 8.08 -7.71
CA SER A 249 -22.81 9.02 -7.30
C SER A 249 -23.58 9.69 -8.44
N ARG A 250 -23.37 9.30 -9.70
CA ARG A 250 -24.04 9.89 -10.87
C ARG A 250 -24.67 8.86 -11.81
N PRO A 251 -25.79 8.22 -11.42
CA PRO A 251 -26.49 8.37 -10.15
C PRO A 251 -25.88 7.48 -9.06
N THR A 252 -26.24 7.71 -7.80
CA THR A 252 -25.96 6.77 -6.71
C THR A 252 -26.84 5.53 -6.90
N PRO A 253 -26.32 4.30 -6.70
CA PRO A 253 -27.14 3.09 -6.81
C PRO A 253 -28.34 3.12 -5.84
N ARG A 254 -29.52 2.75 -6.31
CA ARG A 254 -30.76 2.66 -5.52
C ARG A 254 -31.55 1.39 -5.86
N ASN A 255 -32.42 0.97 -4.94
CA ASN A 255 -33.38 -0.11 -5.15
C ASN A 255 -32.74 -1.43 -5.65
N GLY A 256 -31.59 -1.82 -5.10
CA GLY A 256 -30.86 -3.02 -5.52
C GLY A 256 -30.01 -2.87 -6.79
N GLY A 257 -29.87 -1.66 -7.33
CA GLY A 257 -29.00 -1.39 -8.47
C GLY A 257 -27.51 -1.64 -8.18
N ARG A 258 -26.77 -2.01 -9.23
CA ARG A 258 -25.36 -2.41 -9.17
C ARG A 258 -24.45 -1.25 -8.78
N PHE A 259 -23.40 -1.56 -8.00
CA PHE A 259 -22.33 -0.61 -7.73
C PHE A 259 -21.41 -0.42 -8.95
N CYS A 260 -20.78 0.76 -9.04
CA CYS A 260 -19.91 1.11 -10.16
C CYS A 260 -18.70 0.17 -10.28
N ARG A 261 -18.41 -0.26 -11.51
CA ARG A 261 -17.22 -1.07 -11.83
C ARG A 261 -16.06 -0.19 -12.31
N GLY A 262 -14.85 -0.45 -11.83
CA GLY A 262 -13.62 0.22 -12.25
C GLY A 262 -12.89 0.97 -11.14
N GLU A 263 -11.82 1.68 -11.50
CA GLU A 263 -10.95 2.37 -10.54
C GLU A 263 -11.62 3.58 -9.91
N ARG A 264 -11.61 3.69 -8.58
CA ARG A 264 -12.09 4.88 -7.83
C ARG A 264 -11.00 5.93 -7.59
N LEU A 265 -9.74 5.52 -7.66
CA LEU A 265 -8.55 6.35 -7.54
C LEU A 265 -7.65 6.12 -8.74
N ARG A 266 -7.02 7.19 -9.21
CA ARG A 266 -5.96 7.14 -10.21
C ARG A 266 -4.80 8.03 -9.80
N PHE A 267 -3.62 7.68 -10.28
CA PHE A 267 -2.36 8.38 -9.98
C PHE A 267 -1.66 8.81 -11.26
N ARG A 268 -0.91 9.90 -11.18
CA ARG A 268 0.00 10.32 -12.26
C ARG A 268 1.29 10.86 -11.69
N SER A 269 2.36 10.74 -12.46
CA SER A 269 3.61 11.43 -12.15
C SER A 269 3.48 12.93 -12.41
N CYS A 270 4.17 13.73 -11.61
CA CYS A 270 4.27 15.17 -11.74
C CYS A 270 5.69 15.64 -11.36
N ASN A 271 6.10 16.83 -11.79
CA ASN A 271 7.38 17.44 -11.42
C ASN A 271 8.60 16.50 -11.62
N ILE A 272 8.66 15.87 -12.79
CA ILE A 272 9.63 14.81 -13.13
C ILE A 272 11.06 15.37 -13.30
N ASN A 273 11.19 16.66 -13.56
CA ASN A 273 12.48 17.34 -13.72
C ASN A 273 13.39 17.09 -12.51
N LYS A 274 14.67 16.79 -12.76
CA LYS A 274 15.64 16.50 -11.69
C LYS A 274 15.72 17.65 -10.69
N CYS A 275 15.89 17.31 -9.41
CA CYS A 275 16.13 18.30 -8.37
C CYS A 275 17.53 18.93 -8.50
N PRO A 276 17.68 20.22 -8.14
CA PRO A 276 18.98 20.84 -7.97
C PRO A 276 19.81 20.05 -6.94
N GLY A 277 21.06 19.72 -7.26
CA GLY A 277 21.95 18.93 -6.38
C GLY A 277 21.81 17.40 -6.48
N GLY A 278 20.95 16.88 -7.36
CA GLY A 278 20.71 15.43 -7.49
C GLY A 278 19.67 14.90 -6.50
N SER A 279 19.05 13.75 -6.80
CA SER A 279 17.90 13.25 -6.05
C SER A 279 18.25 12.04 -5.17
N ALA A 280 18.73 12.32 -3.96
CA ALA A 280 18.83 11.36 -2.86
C ALA A 280 17.62 11.54 -1.90
N PHE A 281 16.40 11.45 -2.44
CA PHE A 281 15.20 11.83 -1.68
C PHE A 281 14.81 10.82 -0.59
N ARG A 282 15.16 9.55 -0.75
CA ARG A 282 14.95 8.56 0.31
C ARG A 282 15.97 8.73 1.43
N GLU A 283 17.19 9.12 1.07
CA GLU A 283 18.28 9.44 1.97
C GLU A 283 17.92 10.65 2.83
N GLN A 284 17.33 11.70 2.23
CA GLN A 284 16.78 12.84 2.97
C GLN A 284 15.70 12.44 3.98
N GLN A 285 14.83 11.49 3.62
CA GLN A 285 13.79 11.00 4.53
C GLN A 285 14.38 10.24 5.73
N CYS A 286 15.42 9.42 5.54
CA CYS A 286 16.15 8.79 6.65
C CYS A 286 16.88 9.84 7.51
N ALA A 287 17.62 10.75 6.87
CA ALA A 287 18.39 11.79 7.55
C ALA A 287 17.52 12.74 8.40
N ALA A 288 16.23 12.90 8.07
CA ALA A 288 15.28 13.68 8.87
C ALA A 288 15.02 13.09 10.29
N PHE A 289 15.45 11.84 10.52
CA PHE A 289 15.43 11.18 11.83
C PHE A 289 16.77 11.24 12.57
N ASN A 290 17.81 11.82 11.99
CA ASN A 290 19.07 12.05 12.71
C ASN A 290 18.80 12.93 13.93
N HIS A 291 19.45 12.59 15.05
CA HIS A 291 19.27 13.24 16.36
C HIS A 291 17.88 13.08 16.99
N ARG A 292 16.97 12.31 16.41
CA ARG A 292 15.71 11.95 17.07
C ARG A 292 15.96 10.83 18.07
N VAL A 293 15.37 10.98 19.25
CA VAL A 293 15.39 9.92 20.28
C VAL A 293 14.35 8.86 19.88
N LEU A 294 14.81 7.64 19.63
CA LEU A 294 13.96 6.48 19.35
C LEU A 294 13.96 5.54 20.56
N PRO A 295 12.84 4.87 20.86
CA PRO A 295 12.79 3.91 21.95
C PRO A 295 13.86 2.82 21.78
N ALA A 296 14.59 2.52 22.87
CA ALA A 296 15.64 1.50 22.92
C ALA A 296 16.87 1.72 22.02
N LEU A 297 17.11 2.94 21.53
CA LEU A 297 18.32 3.27 20.77
C LEU A 297 18.95 4.59 21.26
N PRO A 298 20.30 4.67 21.31
CA PRO A 298 20.97 5.95 21.53
C PRO A 298 20.71 6.91 20.35
N PRO A 299 20.93 8.23 20.52
CA PRO A 299 20.78 9.19 19.43
C PRO A 299 21.69 8.83 18.25
N VAL A 300 21.07 8.47 17.13
CA VAL A 300 21.75 8.10 15.89
C VAL A 300 21.89 9.33 15.01
N THR A 301 23.05 9.49 14.37
CA THR A 301 23.38 10.66 13.53
C THR A 301 23.58 10.33 12.06
N ASP A 302 23.45 9.07 11.68
CA ASP A 302 23.90 8.52 10.40
C ASP A 302 22.88 7.55 9.78
N TRP A 303 21.59 7.88 9.87
CA TRP A 303 20.55 7.07 9.22
C TRP A 303 20.67 7.14 7.70
N GLU A 304 20.86 5.97 7.08
CA GLU A 304 20.90 5.80 5.63
C GLU A 304 19.86 4.77 5.16
N PRO A 305 19.31 4.87 3.94
CA PRO A 305 18.32 3.91 3.46
C PRO A 305 18.88 2.50 3.32
N ARG A 306 18.12 1.51 3.78
CA ARG A 306 18.43 0.09 3.56
C ARG A 306 17.72 -0.40 2.31
N TYR A 307 18.48 -0.77 1.29
CA TYR A 307 17.95 -1.39 0.06
C TYR A 307 18.22 -2.90 -0.01
N GLY A 308 19.32 -3.36 0.59
CA GLY A 308 19.67 -4.78 0.70
C GLY A 308 18.78 -5.53 1.69
N GLY A 309 18.46 -6.79 1.40
CA GLY A 309 17.63 -7.62 2.27
C GLY A 309 16.23 -7.08 2.60
N VAL A 310 15.63 -6.25 1.73
CA VAL A 310 14.26 -5.73 1.87
C VAL A 310 13.32 -6.48 0.92
N ALA A 311 12.27 -7.08 1.49
CA ALA A 311 11.23 -7.79 0.76
C ALA A 311 10.51 -6.86 -0.25
N ALA A 312 9.99 -7.41 -1.35
CA ALA A 312 9.45 -6.61 -2.46
C ALA A 312 8.28 -5.71 -2.04
N GLU A 313 7.43 -6.21 -1.15
CA GLU A 313 6.29 -5.54 -0.53
C GLU A 313 6.68 -4.41 0.42
N ASP A 314 7.88 -4.47 1.00
CA ASP A 314 8.37 -3.54 2.02
C ASP A 314 9.25 -2.42 1.43
N ARG A 315 9.53 -2.46 0.13
CA ARG A 315 10.37 -1.47 -0.58
C ARG A 315 9.89 -0.03 -0.49
N CYS A 316 8.64 0.19 -0.12
CA CYS A 316 8.04 1.52 0.05
C CYS A 316 7.78 1.89 1.51
N LYS A 317 8.28 1.10 2.47
CA LYS A 317 8.49 1.52 3.86
C LYS A 317 9.79 2.32 3.96
N LEU A 318 9.89 3.21 4.95
CA LEU A 318 11.14 3.93 5.22
C LEU A 318 12.00 3.08 6.16
N ILE A 319 12.75 2.14 5.59
CA ILE A 319 13.68 1.27 6.32
C ILE A 319 15.07 1.92 6.26
N CYS A 320 15.62 2.28 7.42
CA CYS A 320 16.90 2.95 7.53
C CYS A 320 17.85 2.13 8.40
N GLN A 321 19.14 2.19 8.09
CA GLN A 321 20.22 1.56 8.84
C GLN A 321 21.18 2.62 9.39
N SER A 322 21.70 2.40 10.60
CA SER A 322 22.79 3.22 11.15
C SER A 322 24.13 2.61 10.75
N ARG A 323 25.07 3.42 10.27
CA ARG A 323 26.42 2.95 9.94
C ARG A 323 27.24 2.65 11.19
N GLN A 324 27.05 3.42 12.26
CA GLN A 324 27.76 3.29 13.52
C GLN A 324 27.27 2.09 14.34
N LEU A 325 25.95 1.87 14.39
CA LEU A 325 25.37 0.78 15.19
C LEU A 325 25.22 -0.53 14.43
N GLY A 326 25.25 -0.50 13.10
CA GLY A 326 25.00 -1.69 12.26
C GLY A 326 23.58 -2.25 12.37
N THR A 327 22.66 -1.56 13.04
CA THR A 327 21.26 -1.94 13.20
C THR A 327 20.38 -1.22 12.18
N TYR A 328 19.22 -1.81 11.86
CA TYR A 328 18.21 -1.19 11.00
C TYR A 328 16.87 -1.08 11.72
N GLN A 329 16.09 -0.07 11.33
CA GLN A 329 14.76 0.19 11.86
C GLN A 329 13.79 0.61 10.75
N VAL A 330 12.51 0.35 10.97
CA VAL A 330 11.42 0.88 10.13
C VAL A 330 10.97 2.21 10.74
N LEU A 331 11.48 3.33 10.21
CA LEU A 331 11.22 4.66 10.77
C LEU A 331 9.84 5.21 10.39
N GLN A 332 9.32 4.81 9.22
CA GLN A 332 7.96 5.14 8.78
C GLN A 332 7.32 3.98 8.02
N PRO A 333 6.00 3.78 8.13
CA PRO A 333 5.28 2.72 7.43
C PRO A 333 5.19 2.95 5.92
N LYS A 334 5.47 4.17 5.45
CA LYS A 334 5.41 4.56 4.05
C LYS A 334 6.37 5.73 3.78
N VAL A 335 7.14 5.63 2.71
CA VAL A 335 7.90 6.77 2.15
C VAL A 335 6.96 7.73 1.42
N VAL A 336 7.36 9.00 1.32
CA VAL A 336 6.60 10.02 0.58
C VAL A 336 6.37 9.56 -0.86
N ASP A 337 5.13 9.72 -1.35
CA ASP A 337 4.77 9.30 -2.71
C ASP A 337 5.66 9.99 -3.74
N GLY A 338 6.11 9.25 -4.74
CA GLY A 338 7.12 9.73 -5.70
C GLY A 338 8.54 9.30 -5.39
N THR A 339 8.80 8.74 -4.20
CA THR A 339 10.12 8.17 -3.88
C THR A 339 10.36 6.94 -4.75
N PRO A 340 11.52 6.80 -5.42
CA PRO A 340 11.87 5.57 -6.14
C PRO A 340 11.84 4.35 -5.21
N CYS A 341 11.37 3.20 -5.69
CA CYS A 341 11.28 1.99 -4.85
C CYS A 341 12.65 1.41 -4.49
N SER A 342 13.58 1.50 -5.43
CA SER A 342 14.95 0.99 -5.33
C SER A 342 15.82 1.70 -6.38
N PRO A 343 17.14 1.84 -6.16
CA PRO A 343 18.06 2.42 -7.14
C PRO A 343 18.16 1.60 -8.44
N SER A 344 17.92 0.29 -8.37
CA SER A 344 18.06 -0.63 -9.51
C SER A 344 16.77 -0.84 -10.30
N ILE A 345 15.61 -0.65 -9.67
CA ILE A 345 14.29 -0.94 -10.27
C ILE A 345 13.61 0.37 -10.67
N SER A 346 13.14 0.44 -11.92
CA SER A 346 12.30 1.55 -12.39
C SER A 346 10.88 1.39 -11.82
N GLY A 347 10.69 1.90 -10.61
CA GLY A 347 9.42 1.89 -9.91
C GLY A 347 9.32 3.05 -8.93
N MET A 348 8.10 3.46 -8.64
CA MET A 348 7.81 4.60 -7.77
C MET A 348 6.89 4.17 -6.63
N CYS A 349 7.11 4.69 -5.44
CA CYS A 349 6.23 4.44 -4.31
C CYS A 349 4.97 5.30 -4.42
N VAL A 350 3.81 4.65 -4.38
CA VAL A 350 2.48 5.25 -4.40
C VAL A 350 1.63 4.52 -3.37
N SER A 351 1.12 5.24 -2.38
CA SER A 351 0.29 4.67 -1.30
C SER A 351 0.94 3.47 -0.60
N GLY A 352 2.26 3.52 -0.40
CA GLY A 352 3.01 2.48 0.30
C GLY A 352 3.31 1.24 -0.56
N ARG A 353 2.95 1.25 -1.84
CA ARG A 353 3.24 0.17 -2.80
C ARG A 353 4.19 0.63 -3.88
N CYS A 354 5.04 -0.28 -4.34
CA CYS A 354 5.89 -0.03 -5.49
C CYS A 354 5.10 -0.24 -6.79
N VAL A 355 4.81 0.84 -7.52
CA VAL A 355 4.15 0.77 -8.82
C VAL A 355 5.16 0.85 -9.97
N PRO A 356 4.96 0.10 -11.07
CA PRO A 356 5.82 0.20 -12.24
C PRO A 356 5.85 1.62 -12.82
N ALA A 357 7.05 2.11 -13.06
CA ALA A 357 7.28 3.39 -13.71
C ALA A 357 8.39 3.25 -14.75
N GLY A 358 8.33 4.05 -15.80
CA GLY A 358 9.39 4.08 -16.80
C GLY A 358 10.66 4.70 -16.22
N CYS A 359 11.78 4.51 -16.93
CA CYS A 359 13.04 5.19 -16.63
C CYS A 359 12.96 6.72 -16.72
N ASP A 360 11.89 7.23 -17.32
CA ASP A 360 11.53 8.64 -17.44
C ASP A 360 10.75 9.14 -16.21
N GLY A 361 10.55 8.30 -15.19
CA GLY A 361 9.85 8.68 -13.96
C GLY A 361 8.32 8.76 -14.10
N ALA A 362 7.76 8.32 -15.24
CA ALA A 362 6.32 8.32 -15.48
C ALA A 362 5.68 6.98 -15.08
N ILE A 363 4.66 7.03 -14.20
CA ILE A 363 3.84 5.86 -13.83
C ILE A 363 3.16 5.31 -15.10
N GLY A 364 3.27 3.99 -15.31
CA GLY A 364 2.71 3.32 -16.49
C GLY A 364 3.52 3.48 -17.79
N SER A 365 4.65 4.20 -17.76
CA SER A 365 5.57 4.26 -18.90
C SER A 365 6.35 2.96 -19.04
N ASN A 366 6.43 2.44 -20.27
CA ASN A 366 7.16 1.22 -20.60
C ASN A 366 8.63 1.47 -20.96
N LYS A 367 9.11 2.73 -20.88
CA LYS A 367 10.50 3.04 -21.19
C LYS A 367 11.44 2.42 -20.17
N ARG A 368 12.52 1.81 -20.64
CA ARG A 368 13.55 1.18 -19.80
C ARG A 368 14.90 1.83 -20.05
N PHE A 369 15.78 1.70 -19.06
CA PHE A 369 17.17 2.09 -19.23
C PHE A 369 17.87 1.06 -20.12
N ASP A 370 18.70 1.53 -21.05
CA ASP A 370 19.61 0.68 -21.81
C ASP A 370 20.84 0.28 -20.97
N LYS A 371 21.77 -0.49 -21.56
CA LYS A 371 23.03 -0.89 -20.91
C LYS A 371 23.95 0.28 -20.55
N CYS A 372 23.69 1.47 -21.08
CA CYS A 372 24.43 2.71 -20.84
C CYS A 372 23.71 3.62 -19.84
N ARG A 373 22.65 3.11 -19.21
CA ARG A 373 21.79 3.84 -18.28
C ARG A 373 21.15 5.08 -18.91
N ARG A 374 20.90 5.06 -20.22
CA ARG A 374 20.13 6.05 -20.95
C ARG A 374 18.68 5.58 -21.07
N CYS A 375 17.75 6.43 -20.66
CA CYS A 375 16.34 6.10 -20.72
C CYS A 375 15.83 6.07 -22.17
N GLY A 376 15.26 4.94 -22.59
CA GLY A 376 14.87 4.72 -23.99
C GLY A 376 16.06 4.72 -24.97
N GLY A 377 17.27 4.45 -24.47
CA GLY A 377 18.46 4.36 -25.30
C GLY A 377 18.52 3.05 -26.10
N ASP A 378 19.37 3.05 -27.11
CA ASP A 378 19.67 1.95 -28.01
C ASP A 378 20.90 1.12 -27.57
N GLY A 379 21.59 1.55 -26.50
CA GLY A 379 22.82 0.95 -26.02
C GLY A 379 24.07 1.30 -26.83
N THR A 380 24.04 2.28 -27.75
CA THR A 380 25.25 2.64 -28.53
C THR A 380 26.15 3.65 -27.80
N GLY A 381 25.64 4.32 -26.77
CA GLY A 381 26.34 5.38 -26.03
C GLY A 381 27.46 4.93 -25.06
N CYS A 382 27.78 3.64 -24.99
CA CYS A 382 28.80 3.10 -24.09
C CYS A 382 29.36 1.78 -24.63
N VAL A 383 30.61 1.50 -24.26
CA VAL A 383 31.32 0.25 -24.58
C VAL A 383 31.57 -0.52 -23.30
N ARG A 384 31.32 -1.83 -23.33
CA ARG A 384 31.55 -2.70 -22.18
C ARG A 384 33.04 -2.95 -22.05
N VAL A 385 33.65 -2.44 -20.98
CA VAL A 385 35.04 -2.73 -20.63
C VAL A 385 35.06 -4.00 -19.78
N ARG A 386 35.87 -4.98 -20.18
CA ARG A 386 36.14 -6.21 -19.42
C ARG A 386 37.59 -6.17 -18.98
N GLY A 387 37.83 -6.46 -17.71
CA GLY A 387 39.18 -6.66 -17.22
C GLY A 387 39.23 -7.76 -16.17
N SER A 388 40.42 -8.33 -16.04
CA SER A 388 40.73 -9.32 -15.02
C SER A 388 42.02 -8.95 -14.33
N PHE A 389 42.03 -9.10 -13.00
CA PHE A 389 43.24 -8.92 -12.20
C PHE A 389 43.71 -10.27 -11.71
N ARG A 390 45.03 -10.49 -11.79
CA ARG A 390 45.74 -11.66 -11.26
C ARG A 390 47.14 -11.27 -10.85
N ALA A 391 47.37 -11.02 -9.58
CA ALA A 391 48.69 -10.73 -9.02
C ALA A 391 48.82 -11.27 -7.60
N ALA A 392 50.06 -11.53 -7.18
CA ALA A 392 50.39 -11.61 -5.76
C ALA A 392 50.23 -10.20 -5.18
N ALA A 393 49.50 -10.09 -4.08
CA ALA A 393 49.15 -8.83 -3.45
C ALA A 393 49.22 -9.02 -1.94
N SER A 394 49.70 -8.01 -1.23
CA SER A 394 49.64 -7.94 0.23
C SER A 394 49.04 -6.61 0.66
N GLY A 395 48.21 -6.65 1.69
CA GLY A 395 47.48 -5.49 2.16
C GLY A 395 46.55 -4.92 1.08
N TYR A 396 46.39 -3.59 1.08
CA TYR A 396 45.54 -2.89 0.13
C TYR A 396 46.25 -2.67 -1.21
N THR A 397 45.77 -3.36 -2.25
CA THR A 397 46.29 -3.22 -3.62
C THR A 397 45.23 -2.61 -4.54
N ASP A 398 45.60 -1.54 -5.26
CA ASP A 398 44.75 -0.93 -6.28
C ASP A 398 44.66 -1.82 -7.53
N VAL A 399 43.44 -2.14 -7.96
CA VAL A 399 43.20 -2.99 -9.12
C VAL A 399 42.91 -2.19 -10.37
N VAL A 400 41.94 -1.28 -10.29
CA VAL A 400 41.51 -0.45 -11.41
C VAL A 400 40.78 0.79 -10.89
N THR A 401 41.00 1.93 -11.54
CA THR A 401 40.15 3.09 -11.35
C THR A 401 38.95 2.99 -12.30
N ILE A 402 37.75 2.83 -11.76
CA ILE A 402 36.51 2.85 -12.52
C ILE A 402 36.16 4.33 -12.78
N PRO A 403 36.21 4.80 -14.03
CA PRO A 403 36.02 6.21 -14.34
C PRO A 403 34.58 6.67 -14.13
N ALA A 404 34.40 7.98 -13.94
CA ALA A 404 33.10 8.63 -13.92
C ALA A 404 32.28 8.30 -15.20
N GLY A 405 30.96 8.27 -15.08
CA GLY A 405 30.06 7.87 -16.16
C GLY A 405 29.90 6.37 -16.34
N SER A 406 30.70 5.54 -15.66
CA SER A 406 30.57 4.09 -15.73
C SER A 406 29.22 3.61 -15.17
N THR A 407 28.57 2.69 -15.87
CA THR A 407 27.23 2.16 -15.53
C THR A 407 27.29 0.65 -15.36
N HIS A 408 26.22 0.03 -14.85
CA HIS A 408 26.10 -1.43 -14.67
C HIS A 408 27.38 -2.05 -14.09
N ILE A 409 27.87 -1.43 -13.01
CA ILE A 409 29.10 -1.83 -12.37
C ILE A 409 28.86 -3.23 -11.81
N LEU A 410 29.72 -4.15 -12.22
CA LEU A 410 29.70 -5.52 -11.74
C LEU A 410 31.14 -5.94 -11.54
N VAL A 411 31.48 -6.17 -10.27
CA VAL A 411 32.75 -6.68 -9.80
C VAL A 411 32.45 -8.00 -9.08
N ARG A 412 33.16 -9.05 -9.46
CA ARG A 412 33.03 -10.39 -8.87
C ARG A 412 34.40 -10.96 -8.61
N GLN A 413 34.61 -11.44 -7.39
CA GLN A 413 35.76 -12.25 -7.05
C GLN A 413 35.76 -13.54 -7.88
N GLY A 414 36.93 -14.13 -8.15
CA GLY A 414 37.03 -15.44 -8.78
C GLY A 414 36.45 -16.55 -7.88
N PRO A 415 36.16 -17.74 -8.44
CA PRO A 415 35.79 -18.89 -7.61
C PRO A 415 36.96 -19.24 -6.67
N PRO A 416 36.69 -19.55 -5.39
CA PRO A 416 37.72 -19.97 -4.44
C PRO A 416 38.37 -21.27 -4.92
N ARG A 417 39.68 -21.41 -4.71
CA ARG A 417 40.43 -22.63 -5.06
C ARG A 417 40.46 -23.64 -3.92
N SER A 418 40.25 -23.17 -2.69
CA SER A 418 40.26 -23.95 -1.46
C SER A 418 38.94 -23.72 -0.71
N PRO A 419 38.41 -24.71 0.03
CA PRO A 419 37.29 -24.51 0.94
C PRO A 419 37.62 -23.61 2.15
N HIS A 420 38.89 -23.26 2.34
CA HIS A 420 39.28 -22.22 3.29
C HIS A 420 39.02 -20.84 2.68
N MET A 421 38.41 -19.93 3.46
CA MET A 421 38.19 -18.54 3.08
C MET A 421 39.53 -17.95 2.60
N ASP A 422 39.63 -17.64 1.30
CA ASP A 422 40.73 -16.84 0.79
C ASP A 422 40.70 -15.51 1.58
N ASN A 423 41.82 -15.12 2.23
CA ASN A 423 41.94 -13.86 2.98
C ASN A 423 41.96 -12.65 2.04
N ILE A 424 41.03 -12.59 1.07
CA ILE A 424 40.98 -11.64 -0.03
C ILE A 424 39.60 -10.98 -0.01
N PHE A 425 39.57 -9.70 0.29
CA PHE A 425 38.34 -8.93 0.45
C PHE A 425 38.30 -7.76 -0.54
N LEU A 426 37.14 -7.46 -1.11
CA LEU A 426 36.92 -6.29 -1.97
C LEU A 426 36.93 -5.03 -1.10
N ALA A 427 37.62 -4.00 -1.56
CA ALA A 427 37.60 -2.68 -0.95
C ALA A 427 37.39 -1.59 -2.01
N LEU A 428 36.89 -0.45 -1.56
CA LEU A 428 36.74 0.73 -2.41
C LEU A 428 37.33 1.94 -1.70
N ARG A 429 37.98 2.81 -2.48
CA ARG A 429 38.38 4.13 -2.01
C ARG A 429 38.11 5.20 -3.06
N ALA A 430 37.95 6.42 -2.58
CA ALA A 430 37.95 7.60 -3.43
C ALA A 430 39.37 7.81 -4.02
N PRO A 431 39.50 8.51 -5.16
CA PRO A 431 40.79 8.90 -5.72
C PRO A 431 41.66 9.68 -4.71
N SER A 432 41.01 10.45 -3.82
CA SER A 432 41.66 11.19 -2.73
C SER A 432 42.23 10.30 -1.60
N GLY A 433 42.03 8.99 -1.64
CA GLY A 433 42.49 8.04 -0.62
C GLY A 433 41.48 7.73 0.48
N ARG A 434 40.36 8.47 0.56
CA ARG A 434 39.30 8.22 1.55
C ARG A 434 38.64 6.84 1.34
N PRO A 435 38.53 5.98 2.37
CA PRO A 435 37.86 4.69 2.22
C PRO A 435 36.36 4.84 1.99
N LEU A 436 35.82 4.00 1.11
CA LEU A 436 34.40 3.93 0.74
C LEU A 436 33.79 2.57 1.11
N LEU A 437 34.58 1.49 1.09
CA LEU A 437 34.19 0.13 1.49
C LEU A 437 35.41 -0.61 2.02
N ASN A 438 35.26 -1.36 3.12
CA ASN A 438 36.28 -2.22 3.72
C ASN A 438 37.66 -1.53 3.90
N GLY A 439 37.66 -0.31 4.45
CA GLY A 439 38.89 0.48 4.66
C GLY A 439 39.38 0.42 6.11
N GLY A 440 40.68 0.70 6.32
CA GLY A 440 41.28 0.72 7.66
C GLY A 440 41.26 -0.64 8.37
N SER A 441 41.29 -1.74 7.59
CA SER A 441 41.21 -3.13 8.07
C SER A 441 39.90 -3.49 8.77
N VAL A 442 38.84 -2.70 8.57
CA VAL A 442 37.48 -3.01 9.07
C VAL A 442 36.65 -3.60 7.93
N LEU A 443 36.20 -4.84 8.10
CA LEU A 443 35.40 -5.56 7.11
C LEU A 443 33.91 -5.44 7.40
N VAL A 444 33.11 -5.27 6.35
CA VAL A 444 31.66 -5.33 6.42
C VAL A 444 31.21 -6.78 6.19
N PRO A 445 30.66 -7.47 7.21
CA PRO A 445 30.47 -8.93 7.15
C PRO A 445 29.26 -9.39 6.32
N SER A 446 28.27 -8.52 6.12
CA SER A 446 26.97 -8.85 5.51
C SER A 446 26.57 -7.85 4.41
N ASP A 447 25.40 -8.06 3.79
CA ASP A 447 24.85 -7.20 2.73
C ASP A 447 24.83 -5.73 3.16
N HIS A 448 25.48 -4.88 2.37
CA HIS A 448 25.67 -3.48 2.64
C HIS A 448 25.50 -2.65 1.38
N THR A 449 24.87 -1.48 1.53
CA THR A 449 24.74 -0.51 0.45
C THR A 449 25.78 0.60 0.63
N VAL A 450 26.71 0.69 -0.30
CA VAL A 450 27.71 1.75 -0.37
C VAL A 450 27.11 2.96 -1.07
N THR A 451 26.97 4.07 -0.36
CA THR A 451 26.48 5.35 -0.92
C THR A 451 27.64 6.21 -1.41
N LEU A 452 27.64 6.54 -2.70
CA LEU A 452 28.66 7.36 -3.37
C LEU A 452 28.14 8.77 -3.68
N THR A 453 29.05 9.65 -4.10
CA THR A 453 28.74 11.03 -4.50
C THR A 453 27.60 11.07 -5.53
N GLY A 454 26.64 11.98 -5.31
CA GLY A 454 25.45 12.14 -6.15
C GLY A 454 24.35 11.10 -5.92
N GLY A 455 24.39 10.36 -4.81
CA GLY A 455 23.36 9.39 -4.43
C GLY A 455 23.44 8.07 -5.21
N VAL A 456 24.60 7.77 -5.80
CA VAL A 456 24.82 6.52 -6.52
C VAL A 456 25.10 5.42 -5.50
N THR A 457 24.29 4.38 -5.50
CA THR A 457 24.42 3.26 -4.55
C THR A 457 24.99 2.02 -5.21
N LEU A 458 25.95 1.36 -4.56
CA LEU A 458 26.43 0.02 -4.92
C LEU A 458 26.04 -0.98 -3.83
N SER A 459 25.53 -2.14 -4.20
CA SER A 459 25.25 -3.26 -3.29
C SER A 459 26.47 -4.18 -3.22
N TYR A 460 26.91 -4.44 -2.00
CA TYR A 460 28.00 -5.34 -1.64
C TYR A 460 27.43 -6.48 -0.79
N ASN A 461 27.70 -7.74 -1.11
CA ASN A 461 27.08 -8.89 -0.44
C ASN A 461 27.75 -9.32 0.87
N GLY A 462 28.83 -8.65 1.31
CA GLY A 462 29.48 -8.91 2.60
C GLY A 462 30.72 -9.78 2.50
N ALA A 463 31.65 -9.58 3.44
CA ALA A 463 32.93 -10.28 3.53
C ALA A 463 32.83 -11.76 3.95
N THR A 464 31.66 -12.17 4.46
CA THR A 464 31.41 -13.59 4.80
C THR A 464 30.79 -14.36 3.63
N ALA A 465 30.56 -13.72 2.48
CA ALA A 465 30.04 -14.37 1.30
C ALA A 465 31.09 -15.33 0.70
N PRO A 466 30.69 -16.51 0.19
CA PRO A 466 31.62 -17.46 -0.45
C PRO A 466 32.29 -16.89 -1.71
N GLN A 467 31.68 -15.87 -2.31
CA GLN A 467 32.24 -15.10 -3.41
C GLN A 467 31.75 -13.67 -3.28
N GLU A 468 32.66 -12.73 -3.02
CA GLU A 468 32.29 -11.34 -2.90
C GLU A 468 31.86 -10.75 -4.25
N GLN A 469 30.79 -9.96 -4.19
CA GLN A 469 30.21 -9.29 -5.33
C GLN A 469 29.84 -7.86 -4.95
N LEU A 470 30.26 -6.93 -5.81
CA LEU A 470 29.86 -5.54 -5.76
C LEU A 470 29.12 -5.21 -7.06
N MET A 471 27.89 -4.70 -6.95
CA MET A 471 27.05 -4.38 -8.09
C MET A 471 26.30 -3.06 -7.94
N GLY A 472 26.13 -2.32 -9.02
CA GLY A 472 25.30 -1.12 -8.98
C GLY A 472 24.96 -0.54 -10.36
N PRO A 473 23.85 0.19 -10.45
CA PRO A 473 23.34 0.68 -11.73
C PRO A 473 24.20 1.81 -12.34
N GLY A 474 24.82 2.66 -11.52
CA GLY A 474 25.47 3.90 -11.96
C GLY A 474 24.47 4.91 -12.57
N PRO A 475 24.94 5.90 -13.35
CA PRO A 475 26.34 6.20 -13.65
C PRO A 475 27.09 6.77 -12.45
N LEU A 476 28.40 6.48 -12.34
CA LEU A 476 29.25 7.15 -11.35
C LEU A 476 29.36 8.66 -11.64
N MET A 477 29.26 9.49 -10.61
CA MET A 477 29.52 10.94 -10.75
C MET A 477 31.02 11.26 -10.70
N GLU A 478 31.77 10.49 -9.92
CA GLU A 478 33.21 10.63 -9.71
C GLU A 478 33.88 9.26 -9.92
N PRO A 479 35.17 9.22 -10.32
CA PRO A 479 35.88 7.96 -10.42
C PRO A 479 36.03 7.30 -9.04
N VAL A 480 36.02 5.96 -9.02
CA VAL A 480 36.21 5.16 -7.80
C VAL A 480 37.34 4.18 -8.02
N VAL A 481 38.22 4.03 -7.03
CA VAL A 481 39.34 3.07 -7.10
C VAL A 481 38.89 1.76 -6.45
N LEU A 482 38.89 0.70 -7.23
CA LEU A 482 38.66 -0.67 -6.77
C LEU A 482 39.96 -1.22 -6.18
N GLN A 483 39.89 -1.69 -4.95
CA GLN A 483 40.99 -2.28 -4.22
C GLN A 483 40.70 -3.72 -3.82
N LEU A 484 41.76 -4.47 -3.56
CA LEU A 484 41.72 -5.74 -2.86
C LEU A 484 42.50 -5.60 -1.56
N LEU A 485 41.96 -6.14 -0.49
CA LEU A 485 42.68 -6.36 0.77
C LEU A 485 43.07 -7.83 0.83
N VAL A 486 44.37 -8.11 0.82
CA VAL A 486 44.90 -9.49 0.91
C VAL A 486 45.66 -9.68 2.22
N GLY A 487 45.22 -10.65 3.02
CA GLY A 487 45.74 -10.94 4.35
C GLY A 487 46.93 -11.92 4.37
N ASP A 488 47.12 -12.76 3.34
CA ASP A 488 48.27 -13.69 3.28
C ASP A 488 48.74 -13.91 1.82
N GLU A 489 50.06 -13.93 1.62
CA GLU A 489 50.76 -13.72 0.32
C GLU A 489 50.80 -14.94 -0.62
N THR A 490 50.10 -16.02 -0.30
CA THR A 490 50.38 -17.33 -0.92
C THR A 490 49.58 -17.62 -2.19
N GLU A 491 48.45 -16.94 -2.45
CA GLU A 491 47.61 -17.19 -3.63
C GLU A 491 47.30 -15.91 -4.45
N PRO A 492 47.41 -15.96 -5.79
CA PRO A 492 47.15 -14.79 -6.63
C PRO A 492 45.66 -14.46 -6.67
N ALA A 493 45.31 -13.26 -6.19
CA ALA A 493 43.94 -12.78 -6.17
C ALA A 493 43.33 -12.70 -7.57
N ARG A 494 42.11 -13.22 -7.75
CA ARG A 494 41.40 -13.21 -9.04
C ARG A 494 40.18 -12.32 -8.96
N LEU A 495 40.13 -11.32 -9.83
CA LEU A 495 38.98 -10.42 -9.92
C LEU A 495 38.53 -10.26 -11.36
N LYS A 496 37.21 -10.25 -11.60
CA LYS A 496 36.62 -9.89 -12.89
C LYS A 496 35.73 -8.67 -12.71
N TYR A 497 35.90 -7.70 -13.60
CA TYR A 497 35.07 -6.50 -13.61
C TYR A 497 34.57 -6.18 -15.02
N THR A 498 33.35 -5.63 -15.09
CA THR A 498 32.61 -5.44 -16.33
C THR A 498 31.89 -4.08 -16.48
N PRO A 499 32.44 -2.94 -16.05
CA PRO A 499 31.72 -1.65 -16.15
C PRO A 499 31.68 -1.17 -17.61
N PRO A 500 30.48 -0.98 -18.22
CA PRO A 500 30.37 -0.16 -19.41
C PRO A 500 30.75 1.29 -19.15
N HIS A 501 31.60 1.83 -20.02
CA HIS A 501 32.09 3.20 -19.99
C HIS A 501 31.57 3.99 -21.20
N PRO A 502 31.16 5.26 -21.05
CA PRO A 502 30.73 6.08 -22.18
C PRO A 502 31.80 6.16 -23.27
N THR A 503 31.37 6.16 -24.53
CA THR A 503 32.28 6.42 -25.65
C THR A 503 32.64 7.90 -25.68
N PRO A 504 33.91 8.28 -25.96
CA PRO A 504 34.24 9.67 -26.22
C PRO A 504 33.37 10.16 -27.39
N ARG A 505 32.64 11.26 -27.22
CA ARG A 505 31.98 11.90 -28.37
C ARG A 505 33.09 12.40 -29.30
N PRO A 506 33.03 12.13 -30.62
CA PRO A 506 33.87 12.86 -31.55
C PRO A 506 33.58 14.36 -31.39
N PRO A 507 34.60 15.23 -31.47
CA PRO A 507 34.37 16.67 -31.43
C PRO A 507 33.34 17.05 -32.50
N PRO A 508 32.44 18.01 -32.23
CA PRO A 508 31.54 18.50 -33.25
C PRO A 508 32.40 18.91 -34.45
N ARG A 509 32.10 18.38 -35.64
CA ARG A 509 32.72 18.84 -36.89
C ARG A 509 32.43 20.33 -36.99
N SER A 510 33.40 21.16 -36.61
CA SER A 510 33.36 22.57 -36.95
C SER A 510 33.29 22.61 -38.47
N LYS A 511 32.24 23.23 -39.01
CA LYS A 511 32.23 23.58 -40.42
C LYS A 511 33.42 24.53 -40.62
N MET A 512 34.50 24.03 -41.22
CA MET A 512 35.49 24.90 -41.84
C MET A 512 34.74 25.74 -42.87
N ALA A 513 34.47 26.99 -42.52
CA ALA A 513 34.10 27.99 -43.50
C ALA A 513 35.34 28.16 -44.40
N ALA A 514 35.22 27.74 -45.66
CA ALA A 514 36.21 28.05 -46.67
C ALA A 514 36.29 29.57 -46.78
N ALA A 515 37.40 30.15 -46.34
CA ALA A 515 37.76 31.52 -46.66
C ALA A 515 38.04 31.57 -48.16
N VAL A 516 37.11 32.12 -48.93
CA VAL A 516 37.33 32.50 -50.33
C VAL A 516 38.29 33.69 -50.31
N VAL A 517 39.55 33.42 -50.62
CA VAL A 517 40.56 34.46 -50.91
C VAL A 517 40.19 35.06 -52.26
N GLY A 518 39.59 36.25 -52.26
CA GLY A 518 39.37 37.05 -53.46
C GLY A 518 40.69 37.62 -53.95
N CYS A 519 41.07 37.30 -55.19
CA CYS A 519 42.16 37.98 -55.90
C CYS A 519 41.71 39.40 -56.29
N PRO A 520 42.60 40.41 -56.23
CA PRO A 520 42.30 41.75 -56.71
C PRO A 520 42.36 41.77 -58.25
N GLN A 521 41.29 42.22 -58.89
CA GLN A 521 41.36 42.62 -60.30
C GLN A 521 41.88 44.05 -60.38
N GLY A 522 43.02 44.21 -61.05
CA GLY A 522 43.52 45.49 -61.51
C GLY A 522 43.29 45.67 -63.01
N GLY A 523 42.91 46.88 -63.39
CA GLY A 523 43.11 47.51 -64.69
C GLY A 523 41.86 47.63 -65.60
N PRO A 524 41.80 48.62 -66.50
CA PRO A 524 42.70 49.76 -66.74
C PRO A 524 42.20 51.10 -66.18
#